data_AF-A0A8H6Z786-F1
#
_entry.id   AF-A0A8H6Z786-F1
#
_cell.length_a   1.000
_cell.length_b   1.000
_cell.length_c   1.000
_cell.angle_alpha   90.00
_cell.angle_beta   90.00
_cell.angle_gamma   90.00
#
_symmetry.space_group_name_H-M   'P 1'
#
loop_
_entity.id
_entity.type
_entity.pdbx_description
1 polymer ?
#
loop_
_entity_poly.entity_id
_entity_poly.type
_entity_poly.pdbx_seq_one_letter_code
_entity_poly.pdbx_strand_id
1 'polypeptide(L)'
;MTVETIYSSIDWEHVDNVTDLPFVRVLVNYSPHLKPRSSKVSALFRTAYAKPDRNKGYQAGYRDFDKQMGIEPEKSDNLLSWNRADGGGHGMLMCQKKIQVTTKDVYASYRNAISTPETWHTKSTKLNSAASNHYGPAASPDPSSLSRSYNAANMKRPSDLKKCDPTSSDLGGTGFGLLAVNLLSHFDELAAHDCLPTLGDLMEQASIIRERYACQTAYEQSLDKEEQDGASSRTKFPQGSTWTPPTAREASATEPDADADMPGLDEIPDDDEAPSHHKEPEPSIETPTMPEPNEPTAKSHEEGPKSHKEPPGFDGDRVLSNAILFLMKFGWWTELNYAIPEGDVGRVFEILKIFIFTFAGASNQNYMRYMLDLYALLEFECSPELKEALLNNWLINLCGELGKFLEGDLMQEWNNWWLSDFSGQHGGDYDDKIYRETIAPIPASCSGFP
;
A
#
# COMPACT_ATOMS: atom_id res chain seq x y z
N MET A 1 14.57 18.48 -10.02
CA MET A 1 13.97 18.51 -11.36
C MET A 1 14.00 19.94 -11.83
N THR A 2 14.73 20.23 -12.89
CA THR A 2 14.88 21.57 -13.48
C THR A 2 14.22 21.60 -14.86
N VAL A 3 14.04 22.78 -15.42
CA VAL A 3 13.48 22.94 -16.78
C VAL A 3 14.39 22.24 -17.81
N GLU A 4 15.71 22.32 -17.63
CA GLU A 4 16.71 21.72 -18.50
C GLU A 4 16.64 20.19 -18.46
N THR A 5 16.42 19.60 -17.27
CA THR A 5 16.29 18.14 -17.16
C THR A 5 15.02 17.64 -17.84
N ILE A 6 13.93 18.42 -17.79
CA ILE A 6 12.70 18.11 -18.53
C ILE A 6 12.95 18.27 -20.04
N TYR A 7 13.53 19.39 -20.47
CA TYR A 7 13.81 19.69 -21.88
C TYR A 7 14.72 18.63 -22.51
N SER A 8 15.77 18.21 -21.82
CA SER A 8 16.67 17.15 -22.30
C SER A 8 16.06 15.75 -22.25
N SER A 9 14.99 15.53 -21.48
CA SER A 9 14.26 14.25 -21.43
C SER A 9 13.24 14.09 -22.56
N ILE A 10 12.96 15.16 -23.32
CA ILE A 10 12.08 15.11 -24.47
C ILE A 10 12.82 14.42 -25.62
N ASP A 11 12.19 13.39 -26.18
CA ASP A 11 12.63 12.76 -27.42
C ASP A 11 12.32 13.69 -28.61
N TRP A 12 13.21 14.67 -28.80
CA TRP A 12 13.07 15.69 -29.83
C TRP A 12 13.08 15.09 -31.23
N GLU A 13 13.84 14.02 -31.46
CA GLU A 13 13.85 13.30 -32.73
C GLU A 13 12.47 12.72 -33.05
N HIS A 14 11.82 12.08 -32.07
CA HIS A 14 10.45 11.62 -32.25
C HIS A 14 9.45 12.78 -32.45
N VAL A 15 9.60 13.89 -31.70
CA VAL A 15 8.73 15.07 -31.83
C VAL A 15 8.86 15.67 -33.24
N ASP A 16 10.07 15.86 -33.74
CA ASP A 16 10.33 16.40 -35.07
C ASP A 16 9.73 15.49 -36.14
N ASN A 17 9.99 14.18 -36.06
CA ASN A 17 9.44 13.20 -37.00
C ASN A 17 7.90 13.15 -37.00
N VAL A 18 7.26 13.24 -35.84
CA VAL A 18 5.78 13.31 -35.74
C VAL A 18 5.25 14.62 -36.32
N THR A 19 5.99 15.72 -36.16
CA THR A 19 5.61 17.05 -36.63
C THR A 19 5.75 17.19 -38.14
N ASP A 20 6.68 16.45 -38.76
CA ASP A 20 6.85 16.40 -40.21
C ASP A 20 5.70 15.70 -40.94
N LEU A 21 5.14 14.63 -40.35
CA LEU A 21 4.10 13.82 -40.99
C LEU A 21 2.83 14.60 -41.36
N PRO A 22 2.31 15.56 -40.57
CA PRO A 22 1.25 16.46 -40.98
C PRO A 22 1.54 17.20 -42.28
N PHE A 23 2.76 17.73 -42.46
CA PHE A 23 3.15 18.43 -43.69
C PHE A 23 3.19 17.46 -44.88
N VAL A 24 3.76 16.27 -44.69
CA VAL A 24 3.76 15.22 -45.72
C VAL A 24 2.32 14.79 -46.05
N ARG A 25 1.43 14.70 -45.06
CA ARG A 25 0.03 14.33 -45.25
C ARG A 25 -0.74 15.40 -46.04
N VAL A 26 -0.47 16.68 -45.80
CA VAL A 26 -1.02 17.78 -46.62
C VAL A 26 -0.54 17.63 -48.06
N LEU A 27 0.76 17.48 -48.30
CA LEU A 27 1.31 17.32 -49.66
C LEU A 27 0.72 16.12 -50.40
N VAL A 28 0.58 14.99 -49.71
CA VAL A 28 0.04 13.75 -50.27
C VAL A 28 -1.47 13.84 -50.55
N ASN A 29 -2.23 14.60 -49.75
CA ASN A 29 -3.66 14.77 -49.94
C ASN A 29 -4.00 15.77 -51.06
N TYR A 30 -3.18 16.82 -51.23
CA TYR A 30 -3.41 17.87 -52.23
C TYR A 30 -2.77 17.60 -53.59
N SER A 31 -1.74 16.74 -53.67
CA SER A 31 -1.11 16.38 -54.95
C SER A 31 -1.68 15.05 -55.50
N PRO A 32 -2.37 15.06 -56.66
CA PRO A 32 -2.96 13.86 -57.25
C PRO A 32 -1.94 12.74 -57.51
N HIS A 33 -0.69 13.10 -57.84
CA HIS A 33 0.39 12.16 -58.10
C HIS A 33 0.95 11.49 -56.84
N LEU A 34 0.79 12.11 -55.67
CA LEU A 34 1.28 11.58 -54.41
C LEU A 34 0.21 10.82 -53.63
N LYS A 35 -1.06 10.95 -54.01
CA LYS A 35 -2.23 10.33 -53.36
C LYS A 35 -2.10 8.83 -53.07
N PRO A 36 -1.47 7.99 -53.92
CA PRO A 36 -1.25 6.57 -53.60
C PRO A 36 -0.41 6.33 -52.33
N ARG A 37 0.35 7.33 -51.85
CA ARG A 37 1.17 7.23 -50.63
C ARG A 37 0.40 7.58 -49.35
N SER A 38 -0.85 8.01 -49.44
CA SER A 38 -1.65 8.47 -48.28
C SER A 38 -1.84 7.38 -47.22
N SER A 39 -2.02 6.14 -47.66
CA SER A 39 -2.12 4.97 -46.77
C SER A 39 -0.83 4.71 -46.00
N LYS A 40 0.33 4.84 -46.65
CA LYS A 40 1.65 4.67 -46.03
C LYS A 40 1.95 5.77 -45.02
N VAL A 41 1.67 7.03 -45.35
CA VAL A 41 1.81 8.15 -44.41
C VAL A 41 0.91 7.95 -43.19
N SER A 42 -0.34 7.52 -43.41
CA SER A 42 -1.27 7.20 -42.32
C SER A 42 -0.88 5.97 -41.50
N ALA A 43 -0.10 5.06 -42.06
CA ALA A 43 0.46 3.92 -41.33
C ALA A 43 1.60 4.35 -40.41
N LEU A 44 2.46 5.29 -40.84
CA LEU A 44 3.57 5.79 -40.02
C LEU A 44 3.11 6.42 -38.70
N PHE A 45 1.99 7.16 -38.71
CA PHE A 45 1.35 7.67 -37.48
C PHE A 45 0.91 6.57 -36.51
N ARG A 46 0.62 5.36 -37.01
CA ARG A 46 0.07 4.24 -36.26
C ARG A 46 1.10 3.17 -35.90
N THR A 47 2.31 3.25 -36.45
CA THR A 47 3.38 2.27 -36.23
C THR A 47 4.64 2.96 -35.74
N ALA A 48 5.50 3.41 -36.65
CA ALA A 48 6.85 3.92 -36.38
C ALA A 48 6.86 5.09 -35.38
N TYR A 49 5.79 5.89 -35.37
CA TYR A 49 5.67 7.05 -34.48
C TYR A 49 4.47 6.96 -33.54
N ALA A 50 3.86 5.79 -33.41
CA ALA A 50 2.85 5.58 -32.39
C ALA A 50 3.51 5.41 -31.03
N LYS A 51 3.15 6.25 -30.06
CA LYS A 51 3.42 5.94 -28.66
C LYS A 51 2.32 5.01 -28.14
N PRO A 52 2.66 3.95 -27.39
CA PRO A 52 1.67 3.08 -26.79
C PRO A 52 0.78 3.90 -25.86
N ASP A 53 -0.49 4.02 -26.22
CA ASP A 53 -1.49 4.70 -25.42
C ASP A 53 -1.97 3.74 -24.32
N ARG A 54 -1.19 3.69 -23.23
CA ARG A 54 -1.51 2.84 -22.06
C ARG A 54 -2.83 3.21 -21.37
N ASN A 55 -3.50 4.28 -21.82
CA ASN A 55 -4.67 4.87 -21.17
C ASN A 55 -6.02 4.52 -21.82
N LYS A 56 -6.04 3.94 -23.03
CA LYS A 56 -7.30 3.68 -23.76
C LYS A 56 -8.23 2.70 -23.06
N GLY A 57 -7.68 1.64 -22.47
CA GLY A 57 -8.47 0.64 -21.74
C GLY A 57 -9.21 1.25 -20.56
N TYR A 58 -8.53 2.11 -19.79
CA TYR A 58 -9.13 2.79 -18.65
C TYR A 58 -10.26 3.75 -19.07
N GLN A 59 -10.04 4.56 -20.10
CA GLN A 59 -11.09 5.47 -20.60
C GLN A 59 -12.34 4.70 -21.09
N ALA A 60 -12.14 3.58 -21.78
CA ALA A 60 -13.23 2.75 -22.26
C ALA A 60 -14.01 2.13 -21.09
N GLY A 61 -13.32 1.56 -20.11
CA GLY A 61 -13.93 1.00 -18.90
C GLY A 61 -14.70 2.05 -18.10
N TYR A 62 -14.11 3.23 -17.90
CA TYR A 62 -14.75 4.32 -17.16
C TYR A 62 -16.05 4.78 -17.82
N ARG A 63 -16.05 4.95 -19.15
CA ARG A 63 -17.26 5.34 -19.89
C ARG A 63 -18.32 4.25 -19.89
N ASP A 64 -17.92 2.98 -19.86
CA ASP A 64 -18.85 1.87 -19.71
C ASP A 64 -19.53 1.92 -18.34
N PHE A 65 -18.76 2.16 -17.26
CA PHE A 65 -19.31 2.34 -15.91
C PHE A 65 -20.23 3.55 -15.79
N ASP A 66 -19.83 4.72 -16.29
CA ASP A 66 -20.67 5.92 -16.29
C ASP A 66 -22.02 5.65 -16.97
N LYS A 67 -22.01 4.96 -18.11
CA LYS A 67 -23.22 4.54 -18.82
C LYS A 67 -24.09 3.61 -17.97
N GLN A 68 -23.49 2.64 -17.28
CA GLN A 68 -24.23 1.74 -16.37
C GLN A 68 -24.85 2.50 -15.19
N MET A 69 -24.18 3.54 -14.69
CA MET A 69 -24.68 4.43 -13.63
C MET A 69 -25.69 5.48 -14.13
N GLY A 70 -25.94 5.55 -15.44
CA GLY A 70 -26.81 6.56 -16.05
C GLY A 70 -26.21 7.97 -16.10
N ILE A 71 -24.89 8.09 -15.93
CA ILE A 71 -24.11 9.30 -16.12
C ILE A 71 -23.81 9.42 -17.63
N GLU A 72 -24.70 10.12 -18.32
CA GLU A 72 -24.60 10.34 -19.76
C GLU A 72 -24.05 11.75 -20.06
N PRO A 73 -23.43 11.97 -21.23
CA PRO A 73 -22.88 13.28 -21.61
C PRO A 73 -23.87 14.44 -21.45
N GLU A 74 -25.16 14.20 -21.70
CA GLU A 74 -26.22 15.21 -21.59
C GLU A 74 -26.49 15.65 -20.15
N LYS A 75 -26.09 14.83 -19.17
CA LYS A 75 -26.28 15.09 -17.73
C LYS A 75 -24.99 15.51 -17.02
N SER A 76 -23.83 15.34 -17.66
CA SER A 76 -22.52 15.55 -17.03
C SER A 76 -22.28 16.97 -16.54
N ASP A 77 -22.93 17.96 -17.17
CA ASP A 77 -22.82 19.36 -16.77
C ASP A 77 -23.50 19.64 -15.41
N ASN A 78 -24.42 18.77 -14.98
CA ASN A 78 -25.20 18.92 -13.75
C ASN A 78 -24.95 17.81 -12.72
N LEU A 79 -24.06 16.85 -13.02
CA LEU A 79 -23.79 15.70 -12.16
C LEU A 79 -22.30 15.57 -11.89
N LEU A 80 -21.94 15.40 -10.62
CA LEU A 80 -20.60 14.97 -10.23
C LEU A 80 -20.54 13.44 -10.18
N SER A 81 -19.55 12.85 -10.86
CA SER A 81 -19.22 11.42 -10.75
C SER A 81 -18.14 11.27 -9.69
N TRP A 82 -18.42 10.58 -8.58
CA TRP A 82 -17.42 10.35 -7.54
C TRP A 82 -16.87 8.91 -7.60
N ASN A 83 -15.54 8.83 -7.72
CA ASN A 83 -14.81 7.59 -7.96
C ASN A 83 -13.84 7.32 -6.81
N ARG A 84 -14.27 6.42 -5.95
CA ARG A 84 -13.43 5.80 -4.93
C ARG A 84 -12.50 4.81 -5.61
N ALA A 85 -11.19 4.96 -5.43
CA ALA A 85 -10.22 4.14 -6.13
C ALA A 85 -9.00 3.84 -5.27
N ASP A 86 -8.32 2.76 -5.60
CA ASP A 86 -6.95 2.53 -5.16
C ASP A 86 -6.02 3.63 -5.73
N GLY A 87 -4.75 3.61 -5.31
CA GLY A 87 -3.77 4.56 -5.81
C GLY A 87 -3.61 4.53 -7.34
N GLY A 88 -3.70 3.34 -7.95
CA GLY A 88 -3.59 3.16 -9.39
C GLY A 88 -4.73 3.86 -10.14
N GLY A 89 -5.98 3.57 -9.77
CA GLY A 89 -7.17 4.16 -10.37
C GLY A 89 -7.25 5.67 -10.17
N HIS A 90 -6.95 6.16 -8.96
CA HIS A 90 -6.90 7.60 -8.68
C HIS A 90 -5.86 8.29 -9.56
N GLY A 91 -4.63 7.75 -9.60
CA GLY A 91 -3.56 8.28 -10.44
C GLY A 91 -3.91 8.30 -11.92
N MET A 92 -4.62 7.28 -12.40
CA MET A 92 -5.06 7.18 -13.79
C MET A 92 -6.09 8.28 -14.14
N LEU A 93 -7.11 8.50 -13.30
CA LEU A 93 -8.11 9.54 -13.53
C LEU A 93 -7.48 10.93 -13.49
N MET A 94 -6.60 11.19 -12.52
CA MET A 94 -5.87 12.46 -12.44
C MET A 94 -4.98 12.69 -13.66
N CYS A 95 -4.39 11.63 -14.21
CA CYS A 95 -3.68 11.67 -15.49
C CYS A 95 -4.63 12.01 -16.65
N GLN A 96 -5.82 11.39 -16.73
CA GLN A 96 -6.82 11.69 -17.76
C GLN A 96 -7.25 13.15 -17.75
N LYS A 97 -7.58 13.69 -16.57
CA LYS A 97 -7.93 15.11 -16.42
C LYS A 97 -6.85 16.05 -16.96
N LYS A 98 -5.58 15.74 -16.67
CA LYS A 98 -4.43 16.55 -17.14
C LYS A 98 -4.28 16.49 -18.66
N ILE A 99 -4.42 15.29 -19.25
CA ILE A 99 -4.33 15.10 -20.71
C ILE A 99 -5.49 15.81 -21.42
N GLN A 100 -6.69 15.78 -20.85
CA GLN A 100 -7.90 16.31 -21.45
C GLN A 100 -8.19 17.77 -21.08
N VAL A 101 -7.22 18.50 -20.52
CA VAL A 101 -7.45 19.87 -20.01
C VAL A 101 -7.97 20.84 -21.08
N THR A 102 -7.60 20.63 -22.35
CA THR A 102 -8.01 21.44 -23.50
C THR A 102 -9.37 21.03 -24.10
N THR A 103 -9.88 19.86 -23.71
CA THR A 103 -11.19 19.36 -24.16
C THR A 103 -12.29 20.21 -23.52
N LYS A 104 -13.17 20.80 -24.34
CA LYS A 104 -14.22 21.70 -23.85
C LYS A 104 -15.35 20.96 -23.15
N ASP A 105 -15.70 19.80 -23.67
CA ASP A 105 -16.76 18.93 -23.17
C ASP A 105 -16.46 18.44 -21.75
N VAL A 106 -17.40 18.61 -20.82
CA VAL A 106 -17.22 18.31 -19.39
C VAL A 106 -17.02 16.81 -19.17
N TYR A 107 -17.83 15.98 -19.83
CA TYR A 107 -17.76 14.53 -19.73
C TYR A 107 -16.44 13.98 -20.28
N ALA A 108 -16.07 14.34 -21.51
CA ALA A 108 -14.84 13.87 -22.14
C ALA A 108 -13.57 14.40 -21.48
N SER A 109 -13.66 15.52 -20.76
CA SER A 109 -12.55 16.08 -19.96
C SER A 109 -12.49 15.56 -18.53
N TYR A 110 -13.46 14.77 -18.09
CA TYR A 110 -13.60 14.30 -16.71
C TYR A 110 -13.67 15.44 -15.69
N ARG A 111 -14.09 16.65 -16.10
CA ARG A 111 -14.17 17.80 -15.18
C ARG A 111 -15.23 17.63 -14.11
N ASN A 112 -16.28 16.86 -14.42
CA ASN A 112 -17.31 16.49 -13.46
C ASN A 112 -16.94 15.26 -12.62
N ALA A 113 -15.81 14.61 -12.87
CA ALA A 113 -15.37 13.47 -12.10
C ALA A 113 -14.54 13.92 -10.88
N ILE A 114 -14.85 13.42 -9.70
CA ILE A 114 -14.02 13.51 -8.50
C ILE A 114 -13.45 12.13 -8.25
N SER A 115 -12.18 12.04 -7.86
CA SER A 115 -11.62 10.79 -7.37
C SER A 115 -10.93 10.99 -6.04
N THR A 116 -11.10 9.98 -5.20
CA THR A 116 -10.55 9.91 -3.86
C THR A 116 -9.71 8.64 -3.73
N PRO A 117 -8.45 8.75 -3.28
CA PRO A 117 -7.66 7.58 -2.95
C PRO A 117 -8.22 6.94 -1.67
N GLU A 118 -8.49 5.65 -1.71
CA GLU A 118 -9.13 4.93 -0.62
C GLU A 118 -8.15 4.48 0.47
N THR A 119 -8.71 4.15 1.63
CA THR A 119 -7.96 4.04 2.89
C THR A 119 -7.28 2.68 3.06
N TRP A 120 -7.83 1.57 2.55
CA TRP A 120 -7.24 0.24 2.79
C TRP A 120 -5.88 0.09 2.11
N HIS A 121 -5.78 0.40 0.81
CA HIS A 121 -4.51 0.36 0.09
C HIS A 121 -3.49 1.37 0.65
N THR A 122 -3.96 2.54 1.09
CA THR A 122 -3.12 3.55 1.74
C THR A 122 -2.55 3.03 3.06
N LYS A 123 -3.40 2.42 3.90
CA LYS A 123 -3.03 1.80 5.19
C LYS A 123 -2.07 0.62 4.98
N SER A 124 -2.34 -0.24 4.00
CA SER A 124 -1.49 -1.36 3.62
C SER A 124 -0.11 -0.89 3.14
N THR A 125 -0.06 0.10 2.25
CA THR A 125 1.20 0.70 1.77
C THR A 125 2.00 1.29 2.93
N LYS A 126 1.33 1.92 3.90
CA LYS A 126 1.98 2.44 5.10
C LYS A 126 2.58 1.31 5.96
N LEU A 127 1.85 0.22 6.18
CA LEU A 127 2.33 -0.94 6.93
C LEU A 127 3.56 -1.57 6.26
N ASN A 128 3.47 -1.81 4.95
CA ASN A 128 4.58 -2.34 4.14
C ASN A 128 5.82 -1.43 4.19
N SER A 129 5.60 -0.11 4.21
CA SER A 129 6.68 0.87 4.41
C SER A 129 7.30 0.74 5.79
N ALA A 130 6.50 0.59 6.84
CA ALA A 130 7.00 0.44 8.20
C ALA A 130 7.79 -0.86 8.35
N ALA A 131 7.25 -1.98 7.86
CA ALA A 131 7.93 -3.27 7.87
C ALA A 131 9.25 -3.20 7.09
N SER A 132 9.23 -2.72 5.83
CA SER A 132 10.45 -2.63 5.02
C SER A 132 11.54 -1.77 5.67
N ASN A 133 11.18 -0.71 6.41
CA ASN A 133 12.15 0.20 7.03
C ASN A 133 12.64 -0.27 8.41
N HIS A 134 11.81 -0.94 9.21
CA HIS A 134 12.12 -1.25 10.61
C HIS A 134 12.43 -2.73 10.86
N TYR A 135 12.11 -3.64 9.94
CA TYR A 135 12.26 -5.07 10.21
C TYR A 135 13.71 -5.54 10.23
N GLY A 136 14.52 -5.04 9.30
CA GLY A 136 15.92 -5.44 9.13
C GLY A 136 16.10 -6.91 8.67
N PRO A 137 17.36 -7.38 8.56
CA PRO A 137 17.70 -8.77 8.21
C PRO A 137 17.15 -9.81 9.20
N ALA A 138 17.04 -11.08 8.80
CA ALA A 138 16.59 -12.15 9.70
C ALA A 138 17.47 -12.32 10.95
N ALA A 139 18.79 -12.20 10.77
CA ALA A 139 19.80 -12.25 11.85
C ALA A 139 20.40 -10.86 12.08
N SER A 140 19.56 -9.83 12.23
CA SER A 140 20.03 -8.47 12.48
C SER A 140 20.78 -8.37 13.83
N PRO A 141 21.99 -7.79 13.89
CA PRO A 141 22.64 -7.49 15.15
C PRO A 141 22.03 -6.26 15.85
N ASP A 142 21.29 -5.42 15.11
CA ASP A 142 20.69 -4.17 15.60
C ASP A 142 19.49 -4.44 16.51
N PRO A 143 19.56 -4.08 17.81
CA PRO A 143 18.48 -4.30 18.76
C PRO A 143 17.21 -3.49 18.45
N SER A 144 17.27 -2.43 17.62
CA SER A 144 16.09 -1.65 17.21
C SER A 144 15.29 -2.29 16.07
N SER A 145 15.81 -3.35 15.46
CA SER A 145 15.15 -4.02 14.33
C SER A 145 14.02 -4.95 14.77
N LEU A 146 12.89 -4.94 14.07
CA LEU A 146 11.74 -5.81 14.44
C LEU A 146 12.09 -7.28 14.36
N SER A 147 13.03 -7.69 13.49
CA SER A 147 13.53 -9.07 13.48
C SER A 147 14.08 -9.52 14.83
N ARG A 148 14.79 -8.66 15.57
CA ARG A 148 15.27 -8.96 16.93
C ARG A 148 14.11 -9.09 17.89
N SER A 149 13.16 -8.17 17.83
CA SER A 149 11.94 -8.19 18.65
C SER A 149 11.14 -9.46 18.45
N TYR A 150 10.92 -9.85 17.19
CA TYR A 150 10.21 -11.07 16.81
C TYR A 150 10.93 -12.32 17.30
N ASN A 151 12.25 -12.39 17.10
CA ASN A 151 13.04 -13.52 17.60
C ASN A 151 12.97 -13.62 19.14
N ALA A 152 13.01 -12.48 19.84
CA ALA A 152 12.89 -12.45 21.30
C ALA A 152 11.47 -12.85 21.78
N ALA A 153 10.44 -12.52 21.02
CA ALA A 153 9.05 -12.88 21.28
C ALA A 153 8.66 -14.27 20.74
N ASN A 154 9.61 -15.04 20.18
CA ASN A 154 9.36 -16.32 19.51
C ASN A 154 8.30 -16.24 18.39
N MET A 155 8.29 -15.14 17.65
CA MET A 155 7.37 -14.86 16.55
C MET A 155 8.02 -15.14 15.19
N LYS A 156 7.24 -15.69 14.26
CA LYS A 156 7.72 -16.01 12.92
C LYS A 156 7.90 -14.74 12.09
N ARG A 157 9.02 -14.66 11.37
CA ARG A 157 9.25 -13.59 10.41
C ARG A 157 8.28 -13.68 9.21
N PRO A 158 7.65 -12.58 8.77
CA PRO A 158 6.91 -12.53 7.51
C PRO A 158 7.79 -12.93 6.32
N SER A 159 7.24 -13.74 5.42
CA SER A 159 7.94 -14.19 4.21
C SER A 159 8.18 -13.08 3.20
N ASP A 160 7.30 -12.07 3.14
CA ASP A 160 7.41 -10.92 2.25
C ASP A 160 7.08 -9.61 2.99
N LEU A 161 8.08 -8.74 3.13
CA LEU A 161 7.92 -7.42 3.78
C LEU A 161 7.23 -6.38 2.88
N LYS A 162 7.04 -6.68 1.58
CA LYS A 162 6.30 -5.84 0.64
C LYS A 162 4.81 -6.18 0.60
N LYS A 163 4.43 -7.31 1.19
CA LYS A 163 3.05 -7.81 1.29
C LYS A 163 2.79 -8.28 2.72
N CYS A 164 3.07 -7.40 3.69
CA CYS A 164 2.67 -7.68 5.07
C CYS A 164 1.14 -7.68 5.14
N ASP A 165 0.60 -8.74 5.73
CA ASP A 165 -0.84 -8.88 5.87
C ASP A 165 -1.36 -7.79 6.83
N PRO A 166 -2.27 -6.90 6.39
CA PRO A 166 -2.86 -5.88 7.26
C PRO A 166 -3.68 -6.46 8.41
N THR A 167 -4.09 -7.74 8.35
CA THR A 167 -4.77 -8.46 9.44
C THR A 167 -3.80 -9.07 10.45
N SER A 168 -2.50 -9.13 10.14
CA SER A 168 -1.51 -9.65 11.08
C SER A 168 -1.33 -8.67 12.26
N SER A 169 -2.07 -8.92 13.33
CA SER A 169 -1.89 -8.37 14.68
C SER A 169 -0.45 -8.45 15.20
N ASP A 170 0.39 -9.22 14.53
CA ASP A 170 1.75 -9.55 14.90
C ASP A 170 2.67 -8.33 14.97
N LEU A 171 2.58 -7.38 14.03
CA LEU A 171 3.42 -6.17 14.07
C LEU A 171 3.09 -5.27 15.27
N GLY A 172 1.81 -5.22 15.69
CA GLY A 172 1.34 -4.40 16.81
C GLY A 172 1.55 -5.01 18.17
N GLY A 173 1.34 -6.32 18.28
CA GLY A 173 1.63 -7.08 19.50
C GLY A 173 3.12 -6.99 19.88
N THR A 174 4.02 -7.00 18.89
CA THR A 174 5.48 -6.94 19.16
C THR A 174 5.98 -5.55 19.52
N GLY A 175 5.38 -4.49 18.93
CA GLY A 175 5.79 -3.10 19.16
C GLY A 175 5.54 -2.64 20.60
N PHE A 176 4.35 -2.92 21.12
CA PHE A 176 3.99 -2.63 22.52
C PHE A 176 4.40 -3.75 23.49
N GLY A 177 4.44 -5.01 23.02
CA GLY A 177 4.81 -6.17 23.83
C GLY A 177 6.25 -6.18 24.33
N LEU A 178 7.17 -5.49 23.64
CA LEU A 178 8.55 -5.29 24.11
C LEU A 178 8.64 -4.43 25.39
N LEU A 179 7.62 -3.62 25.68
CA LEU A 179 7.51 -2.87 26.94
C LEU A 179 6.84 -3.71 28.05
N ALA A 180 6.36 -4.91 27.73
CA ALA A 180 5.39 -5.65 28.53
C ALA A 180 5.96 -6.85 29.30
N VAL A 181 7.27 -6.87 29.58
CA VAL A 181 7.79 -7.89 30.48
C VAL A 181 7.24 -7.60 31.88
N ASN A 182 6.34 -8.47 32.36
CA ASN A 182 5.75 -8.48 33.70
C ASN A 182 4.59 -7.49 33.97
N LEU A 183 3.96 -6.91 32.94
CA LEU A 183 2.77 -6.03 33.12
C LEU A 183 1.57 -6.79 33.68
N LEU A 184 1.32 -8.01 33.22
CA LEU A 184 0.19 -8.82 33.70
C LEU A 184 0.31 -9.11 35.19
N SER A 185 1.45 -9.66 35.63
CA SER A 185 1.68 -9.93 37.06
C SER A 185 1.64 -8.64 37.90
N HIS A 186 2.12 -7.51 37.37
CA HIS A 186 2.04 -6.23 38.07
C HIS A 186 0.58 -5.79 38.31
N PHE A 187 -0.28 -5.89 37.29
CA PHE A 187 -1.70 -5.56 37.45
C PHE A 187 -2.45 -6.60 38.29
N ASP A 188 -2.04 -7.86 38.25
CA ASP A 188 -2.57 -8.91 39.14
C ASP A 188 -2.24 -8.59 40.61
N GLU A 189 -1.01 -8.15 40.91
CA GLU A 189 -0.60 -7.71 42.24
C GLU A 189 -1.36 -6.45 42.69
N LEU A 190 -1.51 -5.46 41.82
CA LEU A 190 -2.29 -4.26 42.12
C LEU A 190 -3.76 -4.59 42.38
N ALA A 191 -4.35 -5.50 41.60
CA ALA A 191 -5.71 -5.98 41.81
C ALA A 191 -5.84 -6.72 43.16
N ALA A 192 -4.86 -7.56 43.50
CA ALA A 192 -4.84 -8.26 44.79
C ALA A 192 -4.78 -7.31 46.01
N HIS A 193 -4.26 -6.10 45.82
CA HIS A 193 -4.16 -5.06 46.84
C HIS A 193 -5.23 -3.95 46.73
N ASP A 194 -6.22 -4.08 45.84
CA ASP A 194 -7.24 -3.05 45.56
C ASP A 194 -6.63 -1.68 45.24
N CYS A 195 -5.49 -1.70 44.52
CA CYS A 195 -4.68 -0.54 44.16
C CYS A 195 -4.63 -0.35 42.64
N LEU A 196 -5.67 -0.79 41.92
CA LEU A 196 -5.76 -0.59 40.48
C LEU A 196 -5.85 0.92 40.15
N PRO A 197 -5.12 1.39 39.12
CA PRO A 197 -5.16 2.79 38.73
C PRO A 197 -6.54 3.16 38.17
N THR A 198 -6.93 4.41 38.39
CA THR A 198 -8.13 4.96 37.75
C THR A 198 -7.89 5.20 36.26
N LEU A 199 -8.96 5.43 35.50
CA LEU A 199 -8.84 5.84 34.11
C LEU A 199 -8.02 7.14 33.97
N GLY A 200 -8.16 8.08 34.90
CA GLY A 200 -7.38 9.31 34.91
C GLY A 200 -5.88 9.04 35.06
N ASP A 201 -5.51 8.13 35.97
CA ASP A 201 -4.12 7.73 36.18
C ASP A 201 -3.56 7.04 34.92
N LEU A 202 -4.33 6.14 34.30
CA LEU A 202 -3.93 5.48 33.05
C LEU A 202 -3.74 6.47 31.90
N MET A 203 -4.62 7.48 31.77
CA MET A 203 -4.49 8.53 30.77
C MET A 203 -3.24 9.40 31.02
N GLU A 204 -2.94 9.73 32.28
CA GLU A 204 -1.72 10.45 32.62
C GLU A 204 -0.47 9.64 32.27
N GLN A 205 -0.43 8.37 32.63
CA GLN A 205 0.67 7.47 32.27
C GLN A 205 0.81 7.31 30.75
N ALA A 206 -0.29 7.17 30.03
CA ALA A 206 -0.27 7.11 28.57
C ALA A 206 0.30 8.39 27.94
N SER A 207 -0.04 9.57 28.50
CA SER A 207 0.54 10.85 28.06
C SER A 207 2.06 10.88 28.26
N ILE A 208 2.55 10.39 29.42
CA ILE A 208 3.98 10.30 29.73
C ILE A 208 4.66 9.35 28.74
N ILE A 209 4.10 8.17 28.51
CA ILE A 209 4.65 7.17 27.58
C ILE A 209 4.71 7.74 26.16
N ARG A 210 3.65 8.42 25.70
CA ARG A 210 3.62 9.06 24.37
C ARG A 210 4.69 10.15 24.26
N GLU A 211 4.73 11.07 25.22
CA GLU A 211 5.69 12.18 25.24
C GLU A 211 7.13 11.69 25.33
N ARG A 212 7.36 10.54 25.97
CA ARG A 212 8.68 9.96 26.15
C ARG A 212 9.07 9.04 24.99
N TYR A 213 8.16 8.27 24.39
CA TYR A 213 8.55 7.16 23.49
C TYR A 213 7.83 7.11 22.14
N ALA A 214 6.87 7.99 21.87
CA ALA A 214 6.06 7.89 20.65
C ALA A 214 5.69 9.25 20.04
N CYS A 215 6.59 10.24 20.14
CA CYS A 215 6.41 11.55 19.51
C CYS A 215 7.69 12.07 18.86
N GLN A 216 7.54 13.09 18.01
CA GLN A 216 8.64 13.70 17.26
C GLN A 216 9.71 14.31 18.20
N THR A 217 9.28 14.99 19.26
CA THR A 217 10.19 15.57 20.26
C THR A 217 11.02 14.50 20.96
N ALA A 218 10.43 13.34 21.28
CA ALA A 218 11.19 12.23 21.84
C ALA A 218 12.21 11.67 20.85
N TYR A 219 11.87 11.59 19.57
CA TYR A 219 12.80 11.17 18.52
C TYR A 219 13.98 12.13 18.42
N GLU A 220 13.73 13.44 18.39
CA GLU A 220 14.78 14.49 18.36
C GLU A 220 15.66 14.43 19.62
N GLN A 221 15.05 14.41 20.81
CA GLN A 221 15.75 14.28 22.09
C GLN A 221 16.63 13.03 22.17
N SER A 222 16.24 11.93 21.52
CA SER A 222 17.05 10.70 21.52
C SER A 222 18.29 10.79 20.63
N LEU A 223 18.36 11.75 19.71
CA LEU A 223 19.50 11.94 18.80
C LEU A 223 20.57 12.88 19.36
N ASP A 224 20.27 13.63 20.43
CA ASP A 224 21.11 14.67 20.99
C ASP A 224 21.23 14.51 22.51
N LYS A 225 22.47 14.37 23.00
CA LYS A 225 22.72 14.20 24.43
C LYS A 225 22.42 15.46 25.25
N GLU A 226 22.67 16.65 24.72
CA GLU A 226 22.42 17.91 25.43
C GLU A 226 20.91 18.10 25.66
N GLU A 227 20.10 17.80 24.64
CA GLU A 227 18.63 17.81 24.76
C GLU A 227 18.15 16.82 25.83
N GLN A 228 18.69 15.60 25.82
CA GLN A 228 18.37 14.58 26.82
C GLN A 228 18.84 14.95 28.24
N ASP A 229 20.00 15.60 28.38
CA ASP A 229 20.50 16.03 29.69
C ASP A 229 19.65 17.15 30.28
N GLY A 230 19.17 18.07 29.43
CA GLY A 230 18.25 19.16 29.79
C GLY A 230 16.78 18.77 29.95
N ALA A 231 16.39 17.56 29.56
CA ALA A 231 15.01 17.09 29.62
C ALA A 231 14.46 17.01 31.06
N SER A 232 13.16 17.31 31.22
CA SER A 232 12.45 17.18 32.49
C SER A 232 12.36 15.71 32.94
N SER A 233 12.18 15.45 34.25
CA SER A 233 11.98 14.08 34.75
C SER A 233 10.82 13.33 34.08
N ARG A 234 9.84 14.08 33.54
CA ARG A 234 8.70 13.53 32.79
C ARG A 234 9.10 12.99 31.42
N THR A 235 9.97 13.67 30.69
CA THR A 235 10.34 13.31 29.30
C THR A 235 11.73 12.67 29.20
N LYS A 236 12.53 12.72 30.27
CA LYS A 236 13.89 12.18 30.29
C LYS A 236 13.89 10.65 30.20
N PHE A 237 14.72 10.12 29.31
CA PHE A 237 14.92 8.67 29.20
C PHE A 237 15.64 8.12 30.44
N PRO A 238 15.20 6.99 31.00
CA PRO A 238 15.97 6.26 32.00
C PRO A 238 17.31 5.81 31.42
N GLN A 239 18.41 6.07 32.14
CA GLN A 239 19.73 5.64 31.70
C GLN A 239 19.94 4.16 32.04
N GLY A 240 20.04 3.32 31.02
CA GLY A 240 20.34 1.90 31.15
C GLY A 240 21.84 1.59 31.23
N SER A 241 22.18 0.33 31.50
CA SER A 241 23.53 -0.18 31.31
C SER A 241 23.87 -0.30 29.83
N THR A 242 25.14 -0.12 29.47
CA THR A 242 25.62 -0.32 28.08
C THR A 242 25.20 -1.68 27.55
N TRP A 243 24.46 -1.69 26.43
CA TRP A 243 24.06 -2.93 25.77
C TRP A 243 25.29 -3.65 25.23
N THR A 244 25.41 -4.94 25.56
CA THR A 244 26.45 -5.82 25.03
C THR A 244 25.79 -6.81 24.07
N PRO A 245 26.21 -6.87 22.80
CA PRO A 245 25.66 -7.85 21.86
C PRO A 245 25.92 -9.26 22.39
N PRO A 246 24.95 -10.19 22.30
CA PRO A 246 25.23 -11.60 22.53
C PRO A 246 26.38 -12.02 21.63
N THR A 247 27.45 -12.56 22.19
CA THR A 247 28.51 -13.20 21.41
C THR A 247 27.83 -14.21 20.49
N ALA A 248 28.10 -14.14 19.18
CA ALA A 248 27.57 -15.11 18.24
C ALA A 248 27.89 -16.51 18.80
N ARG A 249 26.86 -17.22 19.28
CA ARG A 249 27.02 -18.59 19.72
C ARG A 249 27.58 -19.33 18.52
N GLU A 250 28.70 -20.03 18.75
CA GLU A 250 29.13 -21.14 17.93
C GLU A 250 27.89 -21.92 17.54
N ALA A 251 27.53 -21.87 16.26
CA ALA A 251 26.60 -22.82 15.71
C ALA A 251 27.25 -24.18 15.98
N SER A 252 26.76 -24.90 16.99
CA SER A 252 27.10 -26.31 17.12
C SER A 252 26.57 -26.96 15.86
N ALA A 253 27.49 -27.21 14.93
CA ALA A 253 27.29 -28.14 13.84
C ALA A 253 26.91 -29.47 14.49
N THR A 254 25.61 -29.71 14.54
CA THR A 254 25.05 -31.06 14.51
C THR A 254 24.07 -30.99 13.36
N GLU A 255 24.62 -31.21 12.16
CA GLU A 255 23.82 -31.71 11.05
C GLU A 255 23.09 -32.96 11.56
N PRO A 256 21.78 -33.12 11.33
CA PRO A 256 21.18 -34.43 11.51
C PRO A 256 21.73 -35.32 10.39
N ASP A 257 22.51 -36.33 10.79
CA ASP A 257 22.93 -37.43 9.94
C ASP A 257 21.72 -37.97 9.16
N ALA A 258 21.88 -38.00 7.84
CA ALA A 258 21.14 -38.91 6.99
C ALA A 258 21.51 -40.35 7.40
N ASP A 259 20.51 -41.23 7.42
CA ASP A 259 20.61 -42.67 7.67
C ASP A 259 20.83 -43.11 9.14
N ALA A 260 19.74 -43.16 9.90
CA ALA A 260 19.58 -44.12 10.98
C ALA A 260 18.15 -44.68 11.00
N ASP A 261 18.05 -45.98 10.75
CA ASP A 261 16.86 -46.85 10.83
C ASP A 261 15.98 -46.55 12.05
N MET A 262 14.69 -46.29 11.82
CA MET A 262 13.65 -46.36 12.84
C MET A 262 12.84 -47.66 12.64
N PRO A 263 12.71 -48.51 13.68
CA PRO A 263 11.86 -49.69 13.62
C PRO A 263 10.38 -49.28 13.69
N GLY A 264 9.54 -50.01 12.95
CA GLY A 264 8.12 -49.71 12.75
C GLY A 264 7.18 -49.94 13.94
N LEU A 265 5.88 -49.85 13.59
CA LEU A 265 4.62 -49.95 14.36
C LEU A 265 3.94 -48.57 14.45
N ASP A 266 2.71 -48.31 13.99
CA ASP A 266 1.71 -49.08 13.25
C ASP A 266 0.76 -48.05 12.59
N GLU A 267 0.21 -48.41 11.44
CA GLU A 267 -0.76 -47.66 10.64
C GLU A 267 -2.16 -47.66 11.27
N ILE A 268 -2.90 -46.56 11.12
CA ILE A 268 -4.37 -46.56 11.07
C ILE A 268 -4.77 -45.80 9.78
N PRO A 269 -5.69 -46.32 8.95
CA PRO A 269 -5.76 -46.01 7.52
C PRO A 269 -6.69 -44.83 7.19
N ASP A 270 -6.26 -44.02 6.23
CA ASP A 270 -7.12 -43.18 5.41
C ASP A 270 -7.66 -44.01 4.24
N ASP A 271 -8.94 -44.38 4.30
CA ASP A 271 -9.71 -44.84 3.14
C ASP A 271 -10.51 -43.65 2.59
N ASP A 272 -10.17 -43.19 1.38
CA ASP A 272 -11.14 -43.26 0.28
C ASP A 272 -10.43 -43.03 -1.07
N GLU A 273 -10.47 -44.10 -1.87
CA GLU A 273 -9.82 -44.28 -3.17
C GLU A 273 -10.34 -43.35 -4.28
N ALA A 274 -9.41 -43.04 -5.19
CA ALA A 274 -9.66 -42.47 -6.52
C ALA A 274 -10.49 -43.41 -7.43
N PRO A 275 -10.82 -42.97 -8.66
CA PRO A 275 -10.01 -43.55 -9.73
C PRO A 275 -9.59 -42.56 -10.83
N SER A 276 -8.33 -42.73 -11.23
CA SER A 276 -7.68 -42.19 -12.42
C SER A 276 -8.45 -42.50 -13.71
N HIS A 277 -8.35 -41.63 -14.74
CA HIS A 277 -8.00 -42.09 -16.08
C HIS A 277 -7.61 -40.94 -17.05
N HIS A 278 -6.48 -41.18 -17.73
CA HIS A 278 -6.03 -40.70 -19.04
C HIS A 278 -5.47 -39.27 -19.21
N LYS A 279 -4.20 -39.27 -19.61
CA LYS A 279 -3.35 -38.14 -19.97
C LYS A 279 -3.15 -38.14 -21.49
N GLU A 280 -3.16 -36.93 -22.06
CA GLU A 280 -2.76 -36.47 -23.42
C GLU A 280 -3.87 -36.26 -24.47
N PRO A 281 -3.70 -35.31 -25.43
CA PRO A 281 -2.89 -34.06 -25.41
C PRO A 281 -3.73 -32.82 -25.77
N GLU A 282 -3.52 -31.69 -25.09
CA GLU A 282 -4.12 -30.42 -25.54
C GLU A 282 -3.33 -29.80 -26.71
N PRO A 283 -4.03 -29.23 -27.72
CA PRO A 283 -3.41 -28.64 -28.90
C PRO A 283 -2.80 -27.26 -28.58
N SER A 284 -1.59 -27.07 -29.08
CA SER A 284 -0.83 -25.81 -29.06
C SER A 284 -1.59 -24.66 -29.74
N ILE A 285 -1.99 -23.66 -28.97
CA ILE A 285 -2.28 -22.32 -29.48
C ILE A 285 -1.05 -21.45 -29.16
N GLU A 286 -0.39 -20.99 -30.22
CA GLU A 286 0.79 -20.12 -30.15
C GLU A 286 0.45 -18.80 -29.45
N THR A 287 0.88 -18.65 -28.20
CA THR A 287 1.03 -17.34 -27.56
C THR A 287 2.13 -16.55 -28.27
N PRO A 288 1.91 -15.27 -28.64
CA PRO A 288 2.95 -14.43 -29.25
C PRO A 288 4.15 -14.29 -28.31
N THR A 289 5.31 -14.66 -28.83
CA THR A 289 6.62 -14.59 -28.19
C THR A 289 6.95 -13.16 -27.76
N MET A 290 7.00 -12.93 -26.45
CA MET A 290 7.68 -11.78 -25.85
C MET A 290 9.20 -11.98 -26.03
N PRO A 291 9.99 -10.92 -26.31
CA PRO A 291 11.42 -11.06 -26.54
C PRO A 291 12.12 -11.69 -25.34
N GLU A 292 13.06 -12.61 -25.62
CA GLU A 292 13.83 -13.38 -24.64
C GLU A 292 14.45 -12.48 -23.54
N PRO A 293 14.44 -12.92 -22.28
CA PRO A 293 15.26 -12.30 -21.26
C PRO A 293 16.73 -12.54 -21.61
N ASN A 294 17.50 -11.45 -21.66
CA ASN A 294 18.96 -11.50 -21.73
C ASN A 294 19.53 -12.55 -20.77
N GLU A 295 20.53 -13.28 -21.26
CA GLU A 295 21.39 -14.25 -20.56
C GLU A 295 21.71 -13.88 -19.09
N PRO A 296 21.97 -14.89 -18.24
CA PRO A 296 22.08 -14.73 -16.79
C PRO A 296 23.19 -13.75 -16.45
N THR A 297 22.81 -12.53 -16.10
CA THR A 297 23.70 -11.61 -15.40
C THR A 297 24.05 -12.29 -14.09
N ALA A 298 25.36 -12.48 -13.91
CA ALA A 298 25.97 -13.12 -12.75
C ALA A 298 25.24 -12.74 -11.47
N LYS A 299 24.96 -13.72 -10.61
CA LYS A 299 24.45 -13.54 -9.24
C LYS A 299 25.13 -12.31 -8.64
N SER A 300 24.45 -11.16 -8.64
CA SER A 300 24.90 -10.04 -7.86
C SER A 300 24.83 -10.55 -6.43
N HIS A 301 25.99 -10.69 -5.80
CA HIS A 301 26.05 -10.74 -4.35
C HIS A 301 25.16 -9.60 -3.86
N GLU A 302 24.03 -9.92 -3.24
CA GLU A 302 23.33 -8.94 -2.41
C GLU A 302 24.36 -8.50 -1.37
N GLU A 303 24.93 -7.31 -1.56
CA GLU A 303 25.63 -6.63 -0.48
C GLU A 303 24.61 -6.53 0.64
N GLY A 304 24.82 -7.30 1.72
CA GLY A 304 23.97 -7.24 2.90
C GLY A 304 23.77 -5.78 3.33
N PRO A 305 22.62 -5.43 3.92
CA PRO A 305 22.29 -4.04 4.21
C PRO A 305 23.41 -3.39 5.00
N LYS A 306 24.02 -2.35 4.42
CA LYS A 306 25.12 -1.61 5.04
C LYS A 306 24.60 -1.03 6.34
N SER A 307 25.15 -1.47 7.46
CA SER A 307 24.86 -0.88 8.78
C SER A 307 25.07 0.63 8.68
N HIS A 308 24.06 1.41 9.08
CA HIS A 308 24.20 2.86 9.15
C HIS A 308 25.41 3.21 10.02
N LYS A 309 26.30 4.07 9.52
CA LYS A 309 27.44 4.58 10.27
C LYS A 309 27.14 6.01 10.69
N GLU A 310 27.10 6.21 11.99
CA GLU A 310 26.92 7.55 12.56
C GLU A 310 28.04 8.50 12.14
N PRO A 311 27.75 9.79 12.00
CA PRO A 311 28.79 10.78 11.79
C PRO A 311 29.76 10.81 12.99
N PRO A 312 31.03 11.21 12.77
CA PRO A 312 31.97 11.40 13.86
C PRO A 312 31.42 12.41 14.89
N GLY A 313 31.43 12.04 16.17
CA GLY A 313 30.92 12.88 17.25
C GLY A 313 29.42 12.74 17.55
N PHE A 314 28.72 11.80 16.92
CA PHE A 314 27.37 11.44 17.34
C PHE A 314 27.39 10.91 18.79
N ASP A 315 26.58 11.52 19.65
CA ASP A 315 26.50 11.24 21.09
C ASP A 315 25.09 10.85 21.55
N GLY A 316 24.12 10.78 20.63
CA GLY A 316 22.77 10.29 20.85
C GLY A 316 22.64 8.76 20.88
N ASP A 317 21.41 8.30 21.03
CA ASP A 317 21.01 6.89 21.04
C ASP A 317 20.21 6.56 19.77
N ARG A 318 20.92 6.06 18.74
CA ARG A 318 20.28 5.66 17.48
C ARG A 318 19.27 4.54 17.66
N VAL A 319 19.56 3.56 18.53
CA VAL A 319 18.69 2.41 18.75
C VAL A 319 17.35 2.86 19.32
N LEU A 320 17.41 3.72 20.35
CA LEU A 320 16.23 4.32 20.95
C LEU A 320 15.48 5.19 19.93
N SER A 321 16.19 6.02 19.16
CA SER A 321 15.56 6.86 18.13
C SER A 321 14.77 6.05 17.10
N ASN A 322 15.33 4.91 16.66
CA ASN A 322 14.67 4.01 15.70
C ASN A 322 13.42 3.37 16.30
N ALA A 323 13.49 2.97 17.58
CA ALA A 323 12.35 2.41 18.31
C ALA A 323 11.23 3.44 18.50
N ILE A 324 11.56 4.68 18.89
CA ILE A 324 10.59 5.78 19.03
C ILE A 324 9.93 6.08 17.69
N LEU A 325 10.72 6.15 16.62
CA LEU A 325 10.22 6.40 15.28
C LEU A 325 9.26 5.29 14.81
N PHE A 326 9.56 4.03 15.14
CA PHE A 326 8.67 2.91 14.89
C PHE A 326 7.37 3.05 15.69
N LEU A 327 7.44 3.24 17.01
CA LEU A 327 6.27 3.37 17.89
C LEU A 327 5.35 4.52 17.45
N MET A 328 5.92 5.67 17.11
CA MET A 328 5.17 6.82 16.61
C MET A 328 4.43 6.48 15.30
N LYS A 329 5.15 5.94 14.30
CA LYS A 329 4.56 5.60 13.00
C LYS A 329 3.52 4.49 13.10
N PHE A 330 3.79 3.49 13.94
CA PHE A 330 2.90 2.37 14.17
C PHE A 330 1.67 2.78 14.98
N GLY A 331 1.81 3.73 15.92
CA GLY A 331 0.70 4.32 16.66
C GLY A 331 -0.32 4.99 15.74
N TRP A 332 0.12 5.74 14.73
CA TRP A 332 -0.78 6.32 13.72
C TRP A 332 -1.50 5.26 12.88
N TRP A 333 -0.80 4.19 12.50
CA TRP A 333 -1.43 3.07 11.81
C TRP A 333 -2.45 2.35 12.71
N THR A 334 -2.14 2.18 13.99
CA THR A 334 -3.03 1.60 15.00
C THR A 334 -4.29 2.45 15.17
N GLU A 335 -4.14 3.76 15.23
CA GLU A 335 -5.25 4.71 15.31
C GLU A 335 -6.23 4.56 14.14
N LEU A 336 -5.74 4.35 12.90
CA LEU A 336 -6.62 4.04 11.76
C LEU A 336 -7.41 2.75 11.96
N ASN A 337 -6.80 1.71 12.55
CA ASN A 337 -7.50 0.44 12.79
C ASN A 337 -8.57 0.53 13.89
N TYR A 338 -8.53 1.56 14.74
CA TYR A 338 -9.63 1.85 15.68
C TYR A 338 -10.65 2.81 15.10
N ALA A 339 -10.19 3.88 14.44
CA ALA A 339 -11.07 4.92 13.88
C ALA A 339 -11.97 4.38 12.75
N ILE A 340 -11.46 3.48 11.91
CA ILE A 340 -12.22 2.94 10.77
C ILE A 340 -13.43 2.12 11.24
N PRO A 341 -13.30 1.07 12.09
CA PRO A 341 -14.47 0.33 12.57
C PRO A 341 -15.48 1.19 13.34
N GLU A 342 -15.01 2.20 14.06
CA GLU A 342 -15.86 3.18 14.77
C GLU A 342 -16.61 4.12 13.82
N GLY A 343 -16.24 4.17 12.54
CA GLY A 343 -16.84 5.06 11.55
C GLY A 343 -16.40 6.52 11.69
N ASP A 344 -15.34 6.80 12.45
CA ASP A 344 -14.86 8.17 12.69
C ASP A 344 -13.92 8.60 11.56
N VAL A 345 -14.53 9.07 10.47
CA VAL A 345 -13.81 9.58 9.29
C VAL A 345 -12.96 10.82 9.62
N GLY A 346 -13.31 11.57 10.67
CA GLY A 346 -12.53 12.73 11.12
C GLY A 346 -11.16 12.29 11.62
N ARG A 347 -11.13 11.31 12.53
CA ARG A 347 -9.89 10.69 13.02
C ARG A 347 -9.09 10.04 11.90
N VAL A 348 -9.77 9.37 10.96
CA VAL A 348 -9.11 8.81 9.76
C VAL A 348 -8.38 9.91 8.98
N PHE A 349 -9.08 11.00 8.67
CA PHE A 349 -8.52 12.09 7.88
C PHE A 349 -7.35 12.80 8.58
N GLU A 350 -7.40 12.96 9.91
CA GLU A 350 -6.26 13.48 10.69
C GLU A 350 -4.99 12.66 10.48
N ILE A 351 -5.10 11.32 10.50
CA ILE A 351 -3.95 10.45 10.25
C ILE A 351 -3.49 10.49 8.78
N LEU A 352 -4.41 10.56 7.82
CA LEU A 352 -4.05 10.67 6.40
C LEU A 352 -3.23 11.94 6.10
N LYS A 353 -3.51 13.06 6.79
CA LYS A 353 -2.69 14.28 6.71
C LYS A 353 -1.26 14.04 7.19
N ILE A 354 -1.08 13.31 8.28
CA ILE A 354 0.26 12.91 8.76
C ILE A 354 0.95 12.03 7.71
N PHE A 355 0.20 11.14 7.06
CA PHE A 355 0.77 10.22 6.07
C PHE A 355 1.38 10.93 4.86
N ILE A 356 0.91 12.12 4.48
CA ILE A 356 1.54 12.97 3.45
C ILE A 356 3.05 13.10 3.73
N PHE A 357 3.41 13.53 4.94
CA PHE A 357 4.81 13.73 5.33
C PHE A 357 5.55 12.41 5.43
N THR A 358 4.91 11.37 5.95
CA THR A 358 5.59 10.08 6.11
C THR A 358 5.86 9.39 4.77
N PHE A 359 4.99 9.56 3.78
CA PHE A 359 5.21 9.06 2.42
C PHE A 359 6.24 9.92 1.69
N ALA A 360 6.27 11.23 1.93
CA ALA A 360 7.31 12.11 1.39
C ALA A 360 8.72 11.67 1.82
N GLY A 361 8.87 11.27 3.09
CA GLY A 361 10.12 10.72 3.64
C GLY A 361 10.39 9.25 3.29
N ALA A 362 9.47 8.56 2.59
CA ALA A 362 9.62 7.17 2.17
C ALA A 362 9.75 7.06 0.64
N SER A 363 9.94 5.84 0.13
CA SER A 363 9.98 5.57 -1.31
C SER A 363 8.60 5.58 -2.00
N ASN A 364 7.53 6.00 -1.31
CA ASN A 364 6.15 5.91 -1.77
C ASN A 364 5.59 7.27 -2.24
N GLN A 365 6.30 7.88 -3.19
CA GLN A 365 6.01 9.23 -3.68
C GLN A 365 4.64 9.37 -4.37
N ASN A 366 4.10 8.28 -4.92
CA ASN A 366 2.74 8.26 -5.48
C ASN A 366 1.69 8.49 -4.38
N TYR A 367 1.78 7.75 -3.27
CA TYR A 367 0.86 7.91 -2.15
C TYR A 367 1.01 9.25 -1.43
N MET A 368 2.22 9.82 -1.39
CA MET A 368 2.40 11.20 -0.95
C MET A 368 1.55 12.16 -1.79
N ARG A 369 1.62 12.05 -3.12
CA ARG A 369 0.85 12.90 -4.03
C ARG A 369 -0.64 12.67 -3.89
N TYR A 370 -1.09 11.41 -3.78
CA TYR A 370 -2.51 11.09 -3.65
C TYR A 370 -3.09 11.65 -2.34
N MET A 371 -2.38 11.53 -1.22
CA MET A 371 -2.83 12.12 0.05
C MET A 371 -2.82 13.65 0.01
N LEU A 372 -1.87 14.26 -0.70
CA LEU A 372 -1.83 15.70 -0.90
C LEU A 372 -2.99 16.19 -1.79
N ASP A 373 -3.28 15.47 -2.88
CA ASP A 373 -4.42 15.73 -3.77
C ASP A 373 -5.74 15.60 -2.98
N LEU A 374 -5.87 14.59 -2.12
CA LEU A 374 -7.02 14.43 -1.22
C LEU A 374 -7.16 15.59 -0.22
N TYR A 375 -6.06 15.97 0.43
CA TYR A 375 -6.05 17.10 1.35
C TYR A 375 -6.47 18.40 0.64
N ALA A 376 -5.92 18.64 -0.55
CA ALA A 376 -6.27 19.82 -1.34
C ALA A 376 -7.75 19.82 -1.74
N LEU A 377 -8.26 18.67 -2.18
CA LEU A 377 -9.67 18.48 -2.50
C LEU A 377 -10.57 18.88 -1.33
N LEU A 378 -10.35 18.29 -0.14
CA LEU A 378 -11.23 18.49 1.01
C LEU A 378 -11.06 19.83 1.72
N GLU A 379 -9.88 20.45 1.68
CA GLU A 379 -9.64 21.74 2.36
C GLU A 379 -9.85 22.96 1.48
N PHE A 380 -9.63 22.85 0.17
CA PHE A 380 -9.59 24.02 -0.71
C PHE A 380 -10.48 23.94 -1.94
N GLU A 381 -10.82 22.76 -2.44
CA GLU A 381 -11.59 22.62 -3.68
C GLU A 381 -13.08 22.33 -3.44
N CYS A 382 -13.40 21.58 -2.39
CA CYS A 382 -14.78 21.24 -2.04
C CYS A 382 -15.53 22.42 -1.41
N SER A 383 -16.82 22.56 -1.75
CA SER A 383 -17.75 23.30 -0.91
C SER A 383 -17.95 22.55 0.42
N PRO A 384 -18.40 23.24 1.49
CA PRO A 384 -18.70 22.58 2.78
C PRO A 384 -19.63 21.38 2.63
N GLU A 385 -20.66 21.51 1.79
CA GLU A 385 -21.67 20.45 1.55
C GLU A 385 -21.06 19.26 0.82
N LEU A 386 -20.19 19.50 -0.17
CA LEU A 386 -19.49 18.44 -0.88
C LEU A 386 -18.49 17.73 0.03
N LYS A 387 -17.75 18.48 0.86
CA LYS A 387 -16.81 17.89 1.84
C LYS A 387 -17.56 16.97 2.80
N GLU A 388 -18.68 17.44 3.35
CA GLU A 388 -19.53 16.63 4.22
C GLU A 388 -20.07 15.39 3.51
N ALA A 389 -20.55 15.53 2.27
CA ALA A 389 -21.05 14.40 1.49
C ALA A 389 -19.95 13.35 1.23
N LEU A 390 -18.73 13.76 0.88
CA LEU A 390 -17.60 12.85 0.67
C LEU A 390 -17.22 12.13 1.98
N LEU A 391 -17.07 12.87 3.08
CA LEU A 391 -16.68 12.32 4.37
C LEU A 391 -17.72 11.34 4.94
N ASN A 392 -19.00 11.69 4.86
CA ASN A 392 -20.10 10.83 5.36
C ASN A 392 -20.25 9.51 4.57
N ASN A 393 -19.69 9.43 3.36
CA ASN A 393 -19.78 8.25 2.50
C ASN A 393 -18.41 7.57 2.29
N TRP A 394 -17.38 8.01 3.01
CA TRP A 394 -16.02 7.52 2.85
C TRP A 394 -15.89 6.07 3.32
N LEU A 395 -16.42 5.79 4.51
CA LEU A 395 -16.46 4.47 5.11
C LEU A 395 -17.82 3.82 4.86
N ILE A 396 -17.83 2.49 4.74
CA ILE A 396 -19.02 1.71 4.44
C ILE A 396 -19.39 0.88 5.65
N ASN A 397 -20.68 0.82 5.99
CA ASN A 397 -21.20 -0.11 6.98
C ASN A 397 -22.32 -0.95 6.37
N LEU A 398 -22.00 -2.19 6.02
CA LEU A 398 -22.93 -3.10 5.34
C LEU A 398 -23.99 -3.69 6.28
N CYS A 399 -23.65 -3.87 7.57
CA CYS A 399 -24.52 -4.50 8.56
C CYS A 399 -25.34 -3.46 9.37
N GLY A 400 -24.97 -2.17 9.32
CA GLY A 400 -25.60 -1.09 10.08
C GLY A 400 -25.26 -1.10 11.58
N GLU A 401 -24.30 -1.93 11.99
CA GLU A 401 -23.91 -2.12 13.39
C GLU A 401 -22.72 -1.22 13.78
N LEU A 402 -22.70 -0.72 15.01
CA LEU A 402 -21.57 0.04 15.52
C LEU A 402 -20.30 -0.84 15.56
N GLY A 403 -19.15 -0.27 15.19
CA GLY A 403 -17.90 -1.03 15.16
C GLY A 403 -17.71 -1.90 13.91
N LYS A 404 -18.58 -1.79 12.90
CA LYS A 404 -18.56 -2.60 11.67
C LYS A 404 -18.36 -1.79 10.39
N PHE A 405 -17.85 -0.57 10.51
CA PHE A 405 -17.43 0.21 9.35
C PHE A 405 -16.16 -0.39 8.73
N LEU A 406 -16.05 -0.31 7.40
CA LEU A 406 -14.92 -0.79 6.61
C LEU A 406 -14.57 0.20 5.51
N GLU A 407 -13.34 0.10 5.01
CA GLU A 407 -12.85 0.92 3.90
C GLU A 407 -13.54 0.57 2.58
N GLY A 408 -13.80 1.59 1.74
CA GLY A 408 -14.55 1.38 0.50
C GLY A 408 -13.83 0.48 -0.52
N ASP A 409 -12.53 0.64 -0.65
CA ASP A 409 -11.70 -0.21 -1.53
C ASP A 409 -11.54 -1.64 -0.99
N LEU A 410 -11.56 -1.86 0.32
CA LEU A 410 -11.59 -3.22 0.87
C LEU A 410 -12.88 -3.96 0.46
N MET A 411 -14.02 -3.28 0.50
CA MET A 411 -15.29 -3.82 0.01
C MET A 411 -15.21 -4.17 -1.49
N GLN A 412 -14.58 -3.29 -2.27
CA GLN A 412 -14.37 -3.50 -3.69
C GLN A 412 -13.47 -4.72 -3.97
N GLU A 413 -12.39 -4.90 -3.20
CA GLU A 413 -11.53 -6.09 -3.32
C GLU A 413 -12.28 -7.39 -3.03
N TRP A 414 -13.20 -7.40 -2.05
CA TRP A 414 -14.05 -8.56 -1.82
C TRP A 414 -14.97 -8.86 -3.00
N ASN A 415 -15.57 -7.84 -3.61
CA ASN A 415 -16.40 -8.02 -4.79
C ASN A 415 -15.57 -8.56 -5.96
N ASN A 416 -14.36 -8.03 -6.18
CA ASN A 416 -13.44 -8.51 -7.21
C ASN A 416 -13.05 -9.98 -6.98
N TRP A 417 -12.76 -10.35 -5.73
CA TRP A 417 -12.42 -11.72 -5.38
C TRP A 417 -13.56 -12.70 -5.70
N TRP A 418 -14.79 -12.37 -5.30
CA TRP A 418 -15.97 -13.18 -5.63
C TRP A 418 -16.18 -13.29 -7.15
N LEU A 419 -16.07 -12.18 -7.88
CA LEU A 419 -16.18 -12.20 -9.34
C LEU A 419 -15.11 -13.08 -9.99
N SER A 420 -13.87 -13.05 -9.47
CA SER A 420 -12.79 -13.90 -9.96
C SER A 420 -13.01 -15.39 -9.64
N ASP A 421 -13.59 -15.71 -8.49
CA ASP A 421 -13.90 -17.09 -8.13
C ASP A 421 -15.00 -17.65 -9.04
N PHE A 422 -16.05 -16.86 -9.29
CA PHE A 422 -17.12 -17.24 -10.21
C PHE A 422 -16.64 -17.36 -11.67
N SER A 423 -15.76 -16.46 -12.13
CA SER A 423 -15.16 -16.53 -13.48
C SER A 423 -14.30 -17.77 -13.67
N GLY A 424 -13.46 -18.10 -12.67
CA GLY A 424 -12.69 -19.33 -12.67
C GLY A 424 -13.55 -20.59 -12.78
N GLN A 425 -14.73 -20.60 -12.14
CA GLN A 425 -15.67 -21.73 -12.19
C GLN A 425 -16.43 -21.85 -13.53
N HIS A 426 -16.68 -20.74 -14.23
CA HIS A 426 -17.46 -20.73 -15.47
C HIS A 426 -16.60 -20.75 -16.75
N GLY A 427 -15.28 -20.61 -16.64
CA GLY A 427 -14.37 -20.62 -17.80
C GLY A 427 -14.55 -19.43 -18.76
N GLY A 428 -15.14 -18.32 -18.28
CA GLY A 428 -15.38 -17.09 -19.04
C GLY A 428 -14.42 -15.95 -18.66
N ASP A 429 -14.37 -14.90 -19.47
CA ASP A 429 -13.61 -13.68 -19.19
C ASP A 429 -14.40 -12.71 -18.31
N TYR A 430 -13.72 -11.78 -17.64
CA TYR A 430 -14.32 -10.84 -16.69
C TYR A 430 -15.35 -9.90 -17.33
N ASP A 431 -15.24 -9.60 -18.62
CA ASP A 431 -16.14 -8.72 -19.36
C ASP A 431 -17.32 -9.44 -20.04
N ASP A 432 -17.45 -10.76 -19.83
CA ASP A 432 -18.50 -11.57 -20.41
C ASP A 432 -19.90 -11.11 -20.00
N LYS A 433 -20.85 -11.32 -20.92
CA LYS A 433 -22.25 -10.91 -20.78
C LYS A 433 -22.90 -11.45 -19.50
N ILE A 434 -22.50 -12.65 -19.07
CA ILE A 434 -23.02 -13.28 -17.84
C ILE A 434 -22.68 -12.45 -16.59
N TYR A 435 -21.47 -11.90 -16.49
CA TYR A 435 -21.06 -11.06 -15.36
C TYR A 435 -21.69 -9.68 -15.41
N ARG A 436 -21.98 -9.16 -16.61
CA ARG A 436 -22.74 -7.91 -16.78
C ARG A 436 -24.21 -8.03 -16.40
N GLU A 437 -24.79 -9.22 -16.54
CA GLU A 437 -26.21 -9.50 -16.26
C GLU A 437 -26.42 -10.10 -14.86
N THR A 438 -25.37 -10.56 -14.19
CA THR A 438 -25.41 -11.04 -12.81
C THR A 438 -25.22 -9.86 -11.86
N ILE A 439 -26.21 -9.60 -11.00
CA ILE A 439 -26.09 -8.61 -9.94
C ILE A 439 -24.93 -9.07 -9.04
N ALA A 440 -23.91 -8.21 -8.88
CA ALA A 440 -22.79 -8.46 -7.98
C ALA A 440 -23.34 -8.97 -6.62
N PRO A 441 -22.89 -10.13 -6.12
CA PRO A 441 -23.42 -10.69 -4.90
C PRO A 441 -23.17 -9.70 -3.77
N ILE A 442 -24.25 -9.22 -3.14
CA ILE A 442 -24.15 -8.57 -1.84
C ILE A 442 -23.71 -9.66 -0.87
N PRO A 443 -22.57 -9.55 -0.18
CA PRO A 443 -22.17 -10.54 0.80
C PRO A 443 -23.25 -10.61 1.88
N ALA A 444 -24.06 -11.67 1.82
CA ALA A 444 -25.00 -11.97 2.87
C ALA A 444 -24.22 -12.62 4.02
N SER A 445 -24.32 -12.01 5.20
CA SER A 445 -23.84 -12.45 6.52
C SER A 445 -22.46 -11.94 6.97
N CYS A 446 -22.52 -11.17 8.07
CA CYS A 446 -21.40 -10.74 8.91
C CYS A 446 -20.68 -11.92 9.64
N SER A 447 -21.05 -13.19 9.37
CA SER A 447 -20.57 -14.39 10.11
C SER A 447 -19.35 -15.09 9.52
N GLY A 448 -18.74 -14.55 8.46
CA GLY A 448 -17.60 -15.15 7.76
C GLY A 448 -16.25 -14.46 8.00
N PHE A 449 -16.14 -13.56 8.98
CA PHE A 449 -14.83 -12.99 9.32
C PHE A 449 -14.02 -14.00 10.17
N PRO A 450 -12.83 -14.41 9.73
CA PRO A 450 -11.85 -15.04 10.63
C PRO A 450 -11.34 -14.06 11.69
#